data_AF-A0A3D8HBQ1-F1
#
_entry.id   AF-A0A3D8HBQ1-F1
#
_cell.length_a   1.000
_cell.length_b   1.000
_cell.length_c   1.000
_cell.angle_alpha   90.00
_cell.angle_beta   90.00
_cell.angle_gamma   90.00
#
_symmetry.space_group_name_H-M   'P 1'
#
loop_
_entity.id
_entity.type
_entity.pdbx_description
1 polymer ?
#
loop_
_entity_poly.entity_id
_entity_poly.type
_entity_poly.pdbx_seq_one_letter_code
_entity_poly.pdbx_strand_id
1 'polypeptide(L)'
;MNRMKWAYMLLVALLLTGCGTLMQPYQMDGKMKDIELGMTKKKVISVLGKDFESAGARMTPEGAIESISYKTASMMEDTEGYYILSFKDGRLVEWFKEKYPARNYNHSH
;
A
#
# COMPACT_ATOMS: atom_id res chain seq x y z
N MET A 1 -24.95 -2.83 -46.43
CA MET A 1 -24.07 -3.64 -45.53
C MET A 1 -22.83 -2.89 -45.01
N ASN A 2 -22.61 -1.62 -45.37
CA ASN A 2 -21.36 -0.92 -44.99
C ASN A 2 -21.52 -0.15 -43.67
N ARG A 3 -22.67 0.52 -43.44
CA ARG A 3 -22.93 1.31 -42.22
C ARG A 3 -22.95 0.48 -40.92
N MET A 4 -23.45 -0.76 -40.96
CA MET A 4 -23.41 -1.67 -39.79
C MET A 4 -21.99 -2.10 -39.42
N LYS A 5 -21.08 -2.25 -40.40
CA LYS A 5 -19.67 -2.59 -40.15
C LYS A 5 -18.91 -1.46 -39.46
N TRP A 6 -19.22 -0.21 -39.82
CA TRP A 6 -18.66 0.99 -39.17
C TRP A 6 -19.13 1.14 -37.72
N ALA A 7 -20.41 0.87 -37.46
CA ALA A 7 -20.95 0.86 -36.09
C ALA A 7 -20.27 -0.23 -35.23
N TYR A 8 -20.04 -1.42 -35.80
CA TYR A 8 -19.35 -2.52 -35.12
C TYR A 8 -17.88 -2.20 -34.83
N MET A 9 -17.18 -1.56 -35.78
CA MET A 9 -15.80 -1.08 -35.59
C MET A 9 -15.69 -0.05 -34.46
N LEU A 10 -16.62 0.90 -34.38
CA LEU A 10 -16.65 1.90 -33.30
C LEU A 10 -16.97 1.26 -31.94
N LEU A 11 -17.86 0.27 -31.90
CA LEU A 11 -18.20 -0.48 -30.68
C LEU A 11 -16.99 -1.27 -30.14
N VAL A 12 -16.24 -1.93 -31.03
CA VAL A 12 -15.01 -2.68 -30.66
C VAL A 12 -13.88 -1.74 -30.20
N ALA A 13 -13.73 -0.58 -30.85
CA ALA A 13 -12.75 0.42 -30.43
C ALA A 13 -13.06 0.99 -29.04
N LEU A 14 -14.34 1.19 -28.71
CA LEU A 14 -14.76 1.66 -27.39
C LEU A 14 -14.45 0.62 -26.30
N LEU A 15 -14.66 -0.67 -26.59
CA LEU A 15 -14.37 -1.76 -25.66
C LEU A 15 -12.86 -1.93 -25.36
N LEU A 16 -11.98 -1.57 -26.29
CA LEU A 16 -10.52 -1.64 -26.11
C LEU A 16 -9.93 -0.50 -25.26
N THR A 17 -10.71 0.55 -24.96
CA THR A 17 -10.28 1.62 -24.04
C THR A 17 -10.55 1.31 -22.56
N GLY A 18 -11.19 0.18 -22.27
CA GLY A 18 -11.47 -0.28 -20.91
C GLY A 18 -10.37 -1.20 -20.37
N CYS A 19 -9.94 -0.90 -19.14
CA CYS A 19 -9.05 -1.70 -18.28
C CYS A 19 -7.54 -1.48 -18.42
N GLY A 20 -7.13 -0.23 -18.58
CA GLY A 20 -5.87 0.23 -17.99
C GLY A 20 -6.13 0.74 -16.58
N THR A 21 -6.39 -0.12 -15.59
CA THR A 21 -6.22 0.30 -14.20
C THR A 21 -4.74 0.59 -14.06
N LEU A 22 -4.39 1.88 -14.03
CA LEU A 22 -3.03 2.33 -13.78
C LEU A 22 -2.65 1.79 -12.40
N MET A 23 -2.06 0.59 -12.35
CA MET A 23 -1.35 0.08 -11.18
C MET A 23 -0.16 1.02 -11.02
N GLN A 24 -0.39 2.16 -10.37
CA GLN A 24 0.69 2.99 -9.88
C GLN A 24 1.48 2.08 -8.94
N PRO A 25 2.80 1.91 -9.15
CA PRO A 25 3.61 1.18 -8.20
C PRO A 25 3.37 1.81 -6.83
N TYR A 26 3.05 0.98 -5.84
CA TYR A 26 2.76 1.41 -4.48
C TYR A 26 4.07 1.91 -3.86
N GLN A 27 4.46 3.16 -4.16
CA GLN A 27 5.74 3.76 -3.79
C GLN A 27 5.76 4.20 -2.32
N MET A 28 5.53 3.25 -1.40
CA MET A 28 5.55 3.51 0.03
C MET A 28 6.94 3.90 0.53
N ASP A 29 7.99 3.32 -0.04
CA ASP A 29 9.38 3.66 0.25
C ASP A 29 9.70 5.13 -0.01
N GLY A 30 9.10 5.72 -1.05
CA GLY A 30 9.26 7.14 -1.37
C GLY A 30 8.62 8.03 -0.31
N LYS A 31 7.35 7.75 0.02
CA LYS A 31 6.56 8.52 0.99
C LYS A 31 7.07 8.40 2.42
N MET A 32 7.68 7.26 2.79
CA MET A 32 8.24 7.06 4.12
C MET A 32 9.42 7.99 4.43
N LYS A 33 10.05 8.60 3.43
CA LYS A 33 11.08 9.64 3.64
C LYS A 33 10.54 10.91 4.30
N ASP A 34 9.26 11.17 4.12
CA ASP A 34 8.57 12.34 4.69
C ASP A 34 7.95 12.03 6.07
N ILE A 35 8.21 10.84 6.63
CA ILE A 35 7.67 10.40 7.92
C ILE A 35 8.71 10.58 9.02
N GLU A 36 8.33 11.34 10.03
CA GLU A 36 9.19 11.68 11.18
C GLU A 36 8.49 11.32 12.49
N LEU A 37 9.28 11.02 13.52
CA LEU A 37 8.78 10.82 14.88
C LEU A 37 8.09 12.10 15.38
N GLY A 38 7.07 11.94 16.21
CA GLY A 38 6.25 13.02 16.76
C GLY A 38 5.12 13.51 15.84
N MET A 39 5.11 13.11 14.56
CA MET A 39 4.02 13.43 13.64
C MET A 39 2.69 12.88 14.13
N THR A 40 1.60 13.61 13.89
CA THR A 40 0.25 13.14 14.27
C THR A 40 -0.20 12.03 13.33
N LYS A 41 -0.99 11.08 13.86
CA LYS A 41 -1.61 9.99 13.07
C LYS A 41 -2.33 10.53 11.82
N LYS A 42 -3.03 11.66 11.95
CA LYS A 42 -3.70 12.34 10.83
C LYS A 42 -2.71 12.82 9.76
N LYS A 43 -1.57 13.41 10.14
CA LYS A 43 -0.53 13.86 9.20
C LYS A 43 0.12 12.66 8.50
N VAL A 44 0.44 11.61 9.25
CA VAL A 44 1.01 10.38 8.69
C VAL A 44 0.06 9.75 7.66
N ILE A 45 -1.23 9.59 7.99
CA ILE A 45 -2.24 9.08 7.06
C ILE A 45 -2.41 9.99 5.83
N SER A 46 -2.25 11.32 5.98
CA SER A 46 -2.32 12.22 4.82
C SER A 46 -1.15 12.06 3.85
N VAL A 47 0.03 11.68 4.35
CA VAL A 47 1.23 11.43 3.53
C VAL A 47 1.16 10.03 2.90
N LEU A 48 0.91 9.00 3.71
CA LEU A 48 0.98 7.61 3.29
C LEU A 48 -0.26 7.17 2.50
N GLY A 49 -1.44 7.62 2.91
CA GLY A 49 -2.73 7.22 2.33
C GLY A 49 -3.63 6.59 3.40
N LYS A 50 -4.87 6.29 3.02
CA LYS A 50 -5.88 5.73 3.93
C LYS A 50 -5.94 4.21 3.93
N ASP A 51 -5.16 3.56 3.06
CA ASP A 51 -5.19 2.11 2.85
C ASP A 51 -4.33 1.34 3.86
N PHE A 52 -4.31 1.80 5.11
CA PHE A 52 -3.62 1.12 6.21
C PHE A 52 -4.50 0.04 6.83
N GLU A 53 -3.86 -0.97 7.40
CA GLU A 53 -4.50 -1.98 8.23
C GLU A 53 -4.16 -1.72 9.71
N SER A 54 -5.06 -2.08 10.62
CA SER A 54 -4.75 -2.04 12.06
C SER A 54 -3.86 -3.24 12.40
N ALA A 55 -2.63 -2.98 12.84
CA ALA A 55 -1.67 -4.02 13.18
C ALA A 55 -1.77 -4.45 14.65
N GLY A 56 -2.33 -3.60 15.52
CA GLY A 56 -2.59 -3.92 16.91
C GLY A 56 -2.80 -2.70 17.79
N ALA A 57 -3.19 -2.95 19.04
CA ALA A 57 -3.24 -1.94 20.09
C ALA A 57 -2.86 -2.58 21.43
N ARG A 58 -2.07 -1.88 22.24
CA ARG A 58 -1.63 -2.36 23.55
C ARG A 58 -1.61 -1.22 24.56
N MET A 59 -1.89 -1.56 25.82
CA MET A 59 -1.72 -0.63 26.93
C MET A 59 -0.31 -0.76 27.51
N THR A 60 0.34 0.37 27.78
CA THR A 60 1.61 0.43 28.52
C THR A 60 1.43 1.33 29.75
N PRO A 61 2.30 1.25 30.77
CA PRO A 61 2.25 2.16 31.92
C PRO A 61 2.30 3.64 31.53
N GLU A 62 2.87 3.95 30.38
CA GLU A 62 3.08 5.31 29.92
C GLU A 62 2.00 5.81 28.95
N GLY A 63 1.04 4.96 28.59
CA GLY A 63 -0.03 5.28 27.64
C GLY A 63 -0.37 4.14 26.68
N ALA A 64 -1.46 4.33 25.93
CA ALA A 64 -1.88 3.38 24.89
C ALA A 64 -0.99 3.53 23.64
N ILE A 65 -0.57 2.39 23.09
CA ILE A 65 0.11 2.30 21.80
C ILE A 65 -0.83 1.68 20.79
N GLU A 66 -1.09 2.40 19.71
CA GLU A 66 -1.81 1.89 18.53
C GLU A 66 -0.83 1.69 17.38
N SER A 67 -0.89 0.56 16.69
CA SER A 67 -0.02 0.28 15.54
C SER A 67 -0.85 0.07 14.28
N ILE A 68 -0.41 0.68 13.17
CA ILE A 68 -0.98 0.47 11.84
C ILE A 68 0.10 -0.08 10.91
N SER A 69 -0.31 -0.77 9.84
CA SER A 69 0.58 -1.26 8.81
C SER A 69 0.22 -0.78 7.41
N TYR A 70 1.24 -0.59 6.58
CA TYR A 70 1.10 -0.39 5.14
C TYR A 70 1.87 -1.48 4.40
N LYS A 71 1.20 -2.16 3.48
CA LYS A 71 1.85 -3.11 2.56
C LYS A 71 2.81 -2.37 1.64
N THR A 72 4.01 -2.88 1.44
CA THR A 72 4.90 -2.45 0.36
C THR A 72 4.84 -3.51 -0.73
N ALA A 73 4.28 -3.17 -1.88
CA ALA A 73 4.34 -3.99 -3.08
C ALA A 73 5.52 -3.51 -3.92
N SER A 74 6.59 -4.29 -3.98
CA SER A 74 7.62 -4.10 -4.99
C SER A 74 7.22 -4.89 -6.23
N MET A 75 7.14 -4.22 -7.39
CA MET A 75 7.00 -4.89 -8.68
C MET A 75 8.34 -5.49 -9.14
N MET A 76 9.45 -5.12 -8.49
CA MET A 76 10.83 -5.47 -8.90
C MET A 76 11.50 -6.50 -8.00
N GLU A 77 11.02 -6.66 -6.77
CA GLU A 77 11.50 -7.65 -5.83
C GLU A 77 10.28 -8.50 -5.44
N ASP A 78 10.39 -9.83 -5.52
CA ASP A 78 9.36 -10.78 -5.04
C ASP A 78 9.18 -10.74 -3.51
N THR A 79 9.55 -9.63 -2.87
CA THR A 79 9.52 -9.37 -1.44
C THR A 79 8.30 -8.53 -1.12
N GLU A 80 7.28 -9.20 -0.57
CA GLU A 80 6.22 -8.50 0.15
C GLU A 80 6.78 -8.03 1.50
N GLY A 81 6.49 -6.80 1.88
CA GLY A 81 6.90 -6.25 3.16
C GLY A 81 5.83 -5.35 3.75
N TYR A 82 6.07 -4.93 4.99
CA TYR A 82 5.16 -4.03 5.71
C TYR A 82 5.96 -2.93 6.37
N TYR A 83 5.45 -1.71 6.29
CA TYR A 83 5.80 -0.69 7.27
C TYR A 83 4.86 -0.82 8.45
N ILE A 84 5.38 -0.94 9.66
CA ILE A 84 4.61 -0.88 10.90
C ILE A 84 4.91 0.46 11.57
N LEU A 85 3.87 1.20 11.91
CA LEU A 85 3.94 2.52 12.54
C LEU A 85 3.18 2.49 13.86
N SER A 86 3.84 2.84 14.95
CA SER A 86 3.30 2.83 16.31
C SER A 86 3.08 4.24 16.83
N PHE A 87 1.88 4.51 17.34
CA PHE A 87 1.43 5.81 17.83
C PHE A 87 1.15 5.76 19.32
N LYS A 88 1.69 6.72 20.06
CA LYS A 88 1.37 6.99 21.46
C LYS A 88 0.66 8.33 21.53
N ASP A 89 -0.51 8.38 22.16
CA ASP A 89 -1.32 9.60 22.28
C ASP A 89 -1.54 10.31 20.92
N GLY A 90 -1.73 9.51 19.86
CA GLY A 90 -1.93 9.99 18.49
C GLY A 90 -0.68 10.53 17.79
N ARG A 91 0.51 10.39 18.37
CA ARG A 91 1.80 10.79 17.78
C ARG A 91 2.68 9.59 17.47
N LEU A 92 3.34 9.61 16.31
CA LEU A 92 4.24 8.56 15.88
C LEU A 92 5.45 8.49 16.82
N VAL A 93 5.69 7.33 17.44
CA VAL A 93 6.83 7.12 18.35
C VAL A 93 7.83 6.12 17.83
N GLU A 94 7.43 5.27 16.89
CA GLU A 94 8.28 4.23 16.31
C GLU A 94 7.73 3.86 14.94
N TRP A 95 8.64 3.52 14.01
CA TRP A 95 8.30 2.81 12.79
C TRP A 95 9.46 1.93 12.34
N PHE A 96 9.15 0.82 11.67
CA PHE A 96 10.15 -0.03 11.03
C PHE A 96 9.59 -0.69 9.76
N LYS A 97 10.50 -1.07 8.86
CA LYS A 97 10.19 -1.85 7.66
C LYS A 97 10.49 -3.32 7.94
N GLU A 98 9.45 -4.14 7.95
CA GLU A 98 9.57 -5.59 7.99
C GLU A 98 9.61 -6.13 6.56
N LYS A 99 10.65 -6.92 6.25
CA LYS A 99 10.79 -7.60 4.95
C LYS A 99 10.47 -9.07 5.14
N TYR A 100 9.51 -9.62 4.39
CA TYR A 100 9.43 -11.06 4.27
C TYR A 100 10.42 -11.54 3.21
N PRO A 101 11.15 -12.63 3.45
CA PRO A 101 11.81 -13.32 2.35
C PRO A 101 10.73 -13.73 1.34
N ALA A 102 11.03 -13.52 0.05
CA ALA A 102 10.17 -14.02 -1.03
C ALA A 102 9.82 -15.47 -0.75
N ARG A 103 8.53 -15.83 -0.84
CA ARG A 103 8.07 -17.22 -0.70
C ARG A 103 8.82 -18.05 -1.73
N ASN A 104 9.89 -18.72 -1.33
CA ASN A 104 10.50 -19.76 -2.15
C ASN A 104 9.43 -20.85 -2.29
N TYR A 105 8.81 -20.94 -3.46
CA TYR A 105 8.12 -22.15 -3.89
C TYR A 105 9.18 -23.23 -4.11
N ASN A 106 9.74 -23.77 -3.03
CA ASN A 106 10.40 -25.06 -3.11
C ASN A 106 9.30 -26.07 -3.42
N HIS A 107 9.20 -26.43 -4.70
CA HIS A 107 8.56 -27.66 -5.12
C HIS A 107 9.13 -28.79 -4.25
N SER A 108 8.25 -29.44 -3.53
CA SER A 108 8.45 -30.75 -2.95
C SER A 108 9.13 -31.68 -3.95
N HIS A 109 10.25 -32.29 -3.54
CA HIS A 109 10.79 -33.48 -4.16
C HIS A 109 11.06 -34.52 -3.08
#